data_AF-A0A6N7FCV8-F1
#
_entry.id   AF-A0A6N7FCV8-F1
#
_cell.length_a   1.000
_cell.length_b   1.000
_cell.length_c   1.000
_cell.angle_alpha   90.00
_cell.angle_beta   90.00
_cell.angle_gamma   90.00
#
_symmetry.space_group_name_H-M   'P 1'
#
loop_
_entity.id
_entity.type
_entity.pdbx_description
1 polymer ?
#
loop_
_entity_poly.entity_id
_entity_poly.type
_entity_poly.pdbx_seq_one_letter_code
_entity_poly.pdbx_strand_id
1 'polypeptide(L)'
;MATTSPWSVKGVDPEAREAAKIAARKAGLTVGQWLNHTIRVAASEQLRNGGRGAHAQYSEAAPPPPQSGPQQGYEQPPPGGYAAPAPTMQAIFESIQKLSTRVESAEMKTTAAIAPLAEQVDHLSQQIDEVKASTGVSTAPVERAMVRLSERLQKVEDGRQQARKPGLLGLFNSRR
;
A
#
# COMPACT_ATOMS: atom_id res chain seq x y z
N MET A 1 -13.70 7.94 -41.78
CA MET A 1 -13.12 7.54 -40.48
C MET A 1 -14.27 7.02 -39.64
N ALA A 2 -14.27 5.75 -39.25
CA ALA A 2 -15.41 5.17 -38.51
C ALA A 2 -15.55 5.89 -37.16
N THR A 3 -16.67 6.59 -36.98
CA THR A 3 -17.03 7.24 -35.71
C THR A 3 -17.48 6.15 -34.74
N THR A 4 -16.58 5.69 -33.88
CA THR A 4 -16.91 4.75 -32.80
C THR A 4 -18.00 5.37 -31.94
N SER A 5 -19.18 4.77 -31.93
CA SER A 5 -20.29 5.22 -31.11
C SER A 5 -19.89 5.19 -29.61
N PRO A 6 -20.24 6.23 -28.84
CA PRO A 6 -19.96 6.25 -27.41
C PRO A 6 -20.75 5.14 -26.72
N TRP A 7 -20.07 4.36 -25.89
CA TRP A 7 -20.68 3.34 -25.05
C TRP A 7 -21.12 3.97 -23.72
N SER A 8 -22.20 3.45 -23.13
CA SER A 8 -22.71 3.88 -21.82
C SER A 8 -22.67 2.71 -20.85
N VAL A 9 -22.16 2.94 -19.64
CA VAL A 9 -22.03 1.93 -18.58
C VAL A 9 -23.21 2.06 -17.61
N LYS A 10 -24.01 1.01 -17.47
CA LYS A 10 -25.17 0.95 -16.56
C LYS A 10 -24.75 0.32 -15.22
N GLY A 11 -25.34 0.79 -14.11
CA GLY A 11 -25.20 0.15 -12.80
C GLY A 11 -23.96 0.54 -11.98
N VAL A 12 -23.19 1.56 -12.37
CA VAL A 12 -22.10 2.07 -11.54
C VAL A 12 -22.69 2.76 -10.30
N ASP A 13 -22.29 2.34 -9.11
CA ASP A 13 -22.73 2.93 -7.84
C ASP A 13 -22.40 4.43 -7.75
N PRO A 14 -23.22 5.24 -7.06
CA PRO A 14 -22.96 6.67 -6.89
C PRO A 14 -21.58 6.95 -6.27
N GLU A 15 -21.19 6.16 -5.28
CA GLU A 15 -19.90 6.27 -4.62
C GLU A 15 -18.73 5.98 -5.57
N ALA A 16 -18.84 4.93 -6.39
CA ALA A 16 -17.83 4.58 -7.39
C ALA A 16 -17.68 5.67 -8.46
N ARG A 17 -18.77 6.35 -8.84
CA ARG A 17 -18.73 7.49 -9.77
C ARG A 17 -17.97 8.68 -9.15
N GLU A 18 -18.22 9.00 -7.90
CA GLU A 18 -17.51 10.08 -7.20
C GLU A 18 -16.03 9.73 -7.00
N ALA A 19 -15.72 8.49 -6.61
CA ALA A 19 -14.34 8.01 -6.50
C ALA A 19 -13.59 8.13 -7.83
N ALA A 20 -14.22 7.75 -8.95
CA ALA A 20 -13.64 7.90 -10.28
C ALA A 20 -13.40 9.38 -10.65
N LYS A 21 -14.35 10.28 -10.36
CA LYS A 21 -14.17 11.73 -10.58
C LYS A 21 -13.02 12.31 -9.76
N ILE A 22 -12.93 11.93 -8.48
CA ILE A 22 -11.86 12.39 -7.58
C ILE A 22 -10.50 11.87 -8.05
N ALA A 23 -10.41 10.59 -8.41
CA ALA A 23 -9.17 9.98 -8.90
C ALA A 23 -8.71 10.62 -10.23
N ALA A 24 -9.64 10.89 -11.15
CA ALA A 24 -9.34 11.59 -12.39
C ALA A 24 -8.81 13.02 -12.13
N ARG A 25 -9.48 13.77 -11.24
CA ARG A 25 -9.03 15.12 -10.84
C ARG A 25 -7.65 15.09 -10.19
N LYS A 26 -7.39 14.12 -9.30
CA LYS A 26 -6.09 13.95 -8.63
C LYS A 26 -4.98 13.63 -9.63
N ALA A 27 -5.30 12.89 -10.71
CA ALA A 27 -4.36 12.58 -11.78
C ALA A 27 -4.20 13.71 -12.81
N GLY A 28 -4.97 14.81 -12.72
CA GLY A 28 -4.98 15.87 -13.73
C GLY A 28 -5.58 15.43 -15.07
N LEU A 29 -6.39 14.37 -15.08
CA LEU A 29 -6.98 13.78 -16.28
C LEU A 29 -8.49 14.01 -16.33
N THR A 30 -9.06 13.95 -17.54
CA THR A 30 -10.52 13.84 -17.68
C THR A 30 -10.97 12.46 -17.24
N VAL A 31 -12.22 12.33 -16.79
CA VAL A 31 -12.78 11.06 -16.33
C VAL A 31 -12.66 9.96 -17.41
N GLY A 32 -12.87 10.30 -18.68
CA GLY A 32 -12.72 9.36 -19.79
C GLY A 32 -11.27 8.90 -20.02
N GLN A 33 -10.29 9.82 -19.93
CA GLN A 33 -8.88 9.47 -20.06
C GLN A 33 -8.40 8.62 -18.87
N TRP A 34 -8.81 9.00 -17.66
CA TRP A 34 -8.53 8.23 -16.46
C TRP A 34 -9.14 6.83 -16.55
N LEU A 35 -10.40 6.70 -16.97
CA LEU A 35 -11.06 5.40 -17.11
C LEU A 35 -10.38 4.53 -18.18
N ASN A 36 -10.02 5.10 -19.33
CA ASN A 36 -9.25 4.38 -20.35
C ASN A 36 -7.91 3.85 -19.82
N HIS A 37 -7.19 4.66 -19.03
CA HIS A 37 -5.94 4.24 -18.41
C HIS A 37 -6.19 3.11 -17.39
N THR A 38 -7.15 3.30 -16.48
CA THR A 38 -7.49 2.32 -15.44
C THR A 38 -7.94 0.98 -16.03
N ILE A 39 -8.77 0.99 -17.08
CA ILE A 39 -9.20 -0.24 -17.78
C ILE A 39 -8.01 -0.97 -18.37
N ARG A 40 -7.06 -0.26 -19.01
CA ARG A 40 -5.87 -0.88 -19.59
C ARG A 40 -4.96 -1.52 -18.53
N VAL A 41 -4.74 -0.81 -17.42
CA VAL A 41 -3.94 -1.32 -16.30
C VAL A 41 -4.60 -2.55 -15.69
N ALA A 42 -5.90 -2.48 -15.37
CA ALA A 42 -6.65 -3.59 -14.81
C ALA A 42 -6.68 -4.81 -15.74
N ALA A 43 -6.88 -4.62 -17.04
CA ALA A 43 -6.86 -5.70 -18.02
C ALA A 43 -5.47 -6.37 -18.13
N SER A 44 -4.40 -5.56 -18.07
CA SER A 44 -3.02 -6.07 -18.11
C SER A 44 -2.71 -6.91 -16.87
N GLU A 45 -3.11 -6.43 -15.69
CA GLU A 45 -2.95 -7.15 -14.43
C GLU A 45 -3.77 -8.46 -14.43
N GLN A 46 -5.00 -8.45 -14.92
CA GLN A 46 -5.82 -9.67 -15.04
C GLN A 46 -5.23 -10.70 -16.00
N LEU A 47 -4.65 -10.24 -17.12
CA LEU A 47 -3.97 -11.12 -18.07
C LEU A 47 -2.70 -11.72 -17.45
N ARG A 48 -1.94 -10.91 -16.69
CA ARG A 48 -0.76 -11.35 -15.94
C ARG A 48 -1.10 -12.34 -14.83
N ASN A 49 -2.25 -12.16 -14.18
CA ASN A 49 -2.72 -13.00 -13.08
C ASN A 49 -3.48 -14.28 -13.53
N GLY A 50 -3.60 -14.51 -14.84
CA GLY A 50 -4.02 -15.80 -15.39
C GLY A 50 -5.53 -16.01 -15.54
N GLY A 51 -6.26 -15.00 -16.04
CA GLY A 51 -7.44 -15.19 -16.90
C GLY A 51 -8.57 -16.12 -16.43
N ARG A 52 -8.82 -16.26 -15.12
CA ARG A 52 -10.02 -16.91 -14.57
C ARG A 52 -10.69 -15.97 -13.60
N GLY A 53 -11.83 -15.39 -13.95
CA GLY A 53 -12.58 -14.61 -12.96
C GLY A 53 -13.78 -13.79 -13.39
N ALA A 54 -14.24 -13.82 -14.65
CA ALA A 54 -15.35 -12.96 -15.06
C ALA A 54 -16.29 -13.61 -16.09
N HIS A 55 -16.91 -14.75 -15.74
CA HIS A 55 -18.11 -15.20 -16.47
C HIS A 55 -18.96 -16.15 -15.61
N ALA A 56 -19.59 -15.62 -14.56
CA ALA A 56 -20.70 -16.27 -13.90
C ALA A 56 -21.41 -15.24 -13.03
N GLN A 57 -22.47 -14.60 -13.55
CA GLN A 57 -23.61 -14.07 -12.77
C GLN A 57 -24.46 -13.08 -13.59
N TYR A 58 -24.94 -13.43 -14.79
CA TYR A 58 -26.13 -12.80 -15.38
C TYR A 58 -26.84 -13.80 -16.32
N SER A 59 -27.57 -14.76 -15.76
CA SER A 59 -28.60 -15.50 -16.51
C SER A 59 -29.95 -15.10 -15.92
N GLU A 60 -30.52 -14.01 -16.45
CA GLU A 60 -31.90 -13.61 -16.23
C GLU A 60 -32.80 -14.58 -17.01
N ALA A 61 -33.66 -15.30 -16.29
CA ALA A 61 -34.58 -16.28 -16.83
C ALA A 61 -35.71 -15.59 -17.63
N ALA A 62 -35.79 -15.88 -18.94
CA ALA A 62 -36.96 -15.55 -19.76
C ALA A 62 -37.85 -16.79 -19.93
N PRO A 63 -39.19 -16.70 -19.81
CA PRO A 63 -40.08 -17.85 -19.94
C PRO A 63 -40.28 -18.24 -21.41
N PRO A 64 -40.43 -19.52 -21.76
CA PRO A 64 -40.67 -19.95 -23.13
C PRO A 64 -42.13 -19.70 -23.57
N PRO A 65 -42.40 -19.25 -24.81
CA PRO A 65 -43.75 -19.17 -25.37
C PRO A 65 -44.30 -20.54 -25.80
N PRO A 66 -45.64 -20.74 -25.84
CA PRO A 66 -46.26 -22.05 -26.02
C PRO A 66 -46.22 -22.54 -27.48
N GLN A 67 -45.90 -23.82 -27.66
CA GLN A 67 -45.93 -24.53 -28.94
C GLN A 67 -47.35 -24.96 -29.32
N SER A 68 -47.75 -24.72 -30.58
CA SER A 68 -48.77 -25.53 -31.27
C SER A 68 -48.65 -25.39 -32.79
N GLY A 69 -48.54 -26.54 -33.50
CA GLY A 69 -48.64 -26.67 -34.96
C GLY A 69 -47.72 -27.74 -35.57
N PRO A 70 -48.24 -28.77 -36.29
CA PRO A 70 -47.44 -29.92 -36.74
C PRO A 70 -46.80 -29.75 -38.13
N GLN A 71 -45.63 -30.38 -38.25
CA GLN A 71 -44.79 -30.78 -39.39
C GLN A 71 -45.19 -30.38 -40.82
N GLN A 72 -44.21 -29.97 -41.64
CA GLN A 72 -43.68 -30.74 -42.78
C GLN A 72 -42.45 -30.06 -43.42
N GLY A 73 -41.42 -30.86 -43.72
CA GLY A 73 -40.60 -30.74 -44.93
C GLY A 73 -39.56 -29.62 -45.04
N TYR A 74 -38.47 -29.69 -44.27
CA TYR A 74 -37.16 -29.24 -44.76
C TYR A 74 -36.06 -29.98 -44.01
N GLU A 75 -35.21 -30.65 -44.78
CA GLU A 75 -33.95 -31.25 -44.33
C GLU A 75 -33.10 -30.14 -43.69
N GLN A 76 -32.96 -30.23 -42.38
CA GLN A 76 -32.33 -29.22 -41.54
C GLN A 76 -30.84 -29.56 -41.39
N PRO A 77 -29.90 -28.71 -41.82
CA PRO A 77 -28.51 -28.85 -41.38
C PRO A 77 -28.48 -28.64 -39.85
N PRO A 78 -27.72 -29.42 -39.06
CA PRO A 78 -27.81 -29.37 -37.60
C PRO A 78 -27.42 -27.98 -37.09
N PRO A 79 -28.34 -27.21 -36.47
CA PRO A 79 -28.02 -26.00 -35.73
C PRO A 79 -27.91 -26.41 -34.26
N GLY A 80 -26.90 -27.22 -33.94
CA GLY A 80 -26.66 -27.73 -32.59
C GLY A 80 -25.57 -26.90 -31.93
N GLY A 81 -25.97 -26.00 -31.03
CA GLY A 81 -25.04 -25.17 -30.27
C GLY A 81 -23.94 -25.99 -29.61
N TYR A 82 -22.74 -25.42 -29.56
CA TYR A 82 -21.65 -25.88 -28.72
C TYR A 82 -22.08 -25.80 -27.24
N ALA A 83 -22.86 -26.76 -26.77
CA ALA A 83 -22.79 -27.13 -25.37
C ALA A 83 -21.35 -27.60 -25.18
N ALA A 84 -20.54 -26.82 -24.46
CA ALA A 84 -19.20 -27.23 -24.11
C ALA A 84 -19.28 -28.66 -23.54
N PRO A 85 -18.46 -29.61 -24.01
CA PRO A 85 -18.49 -30.96 -23.47
C PRO A 85 -18.30 -30.85 -21.96
N ALA A 86 -19.15 -31.54 -21.20
CA ALA A 86 -18.94 -31.67 -19.76
C ALA A 86 -17.47 -32.05 -19.55
N PRO A 87 -16.75 -31.37 -18.64
CA PRO A 87 -15.32 -31.57 -18.48
C PRO A 87 -15.05 -33.06 -18.32
N THR A 88 -14.32 -33.63 -19.28
CA THR A 88 -13.98 -35.04 -19.27
C THR A 88 -13.08 -35.31 -18.06
N MET A 89 -13.13 -36.52 -17.50
CA MET A 89 -12.25 -36.89 -16.38
C MET A 89 -10.77 -36.63 -16.72
N GLN A 90 -10.38 -36.74 -17.99
CA GLN A 90 -9.06 -36.41 -18.50
C GLN A 90 -8.74 -34.90 -18.37
N ALA A 91 -9.68 -34.02 -18.74
CA ALA A 91 -9.51 -32.57 -18.59
C ALA A 91 -9.42 -32.16 -17.10
N ILE A 92 -10.14 -32.85 -16.23
CA ILE A 92 -10.04 -32.65 -14.77
C ILE A 92 -8.63 -33.05 -14.30
N PHE A 93 -8.12 -34.21 -14.70
CA PHE A 93 -6.76 -34.65 -14.32
C PHE A 93 -5.67 -33.70 -14.83
N GLU A 94 -5.75 -33.25 -16.09
CA GLU A 94 -4.84 -32.25 -16.63
C GLU A 94 -4.91 -30.93 -15.84
N SER A 95 -6.12 -30.51 -15.46
CA SER A 95 -6.31 -29.30 -14.65
C SER A 95 -5.73 -29.43 -13.24
N ILE A 96 -5.78 -30.63 -12.63
CA ILE A 96 -5.17 -30.92 -11.34
C ILE A 96 -3.65 -30.88 -11.46
N GLN A 97 -3.06 -31.54 -12.46
CA GLN A 97 -1.60 -31.50 -12.69
C GLN A 97 -1.11 -30.07 -12.95
N LYS A 98 -1.85 -29.29 -13.73
CA LYS A 98 -1.57 -27.87 -13.98
C LYS A 98 -1.73 -27.02 -12.72
N LEU A 99 -2.66 -27.38 -11.83
CA LEU A 99 -2.81 -26.69 -10.55
C LEU A 99 -1.67 -27.03 -9.60
N SER A 100 -1.28 -28.30 -9.46
CA SER A 100 -0.14 -28.72 -8.63
C SER A 100 1.15 -28.03 -9.05
N THR A 101 1.49 -28.04 -10.34
CA THR A 101 2.68 -27.33 -10.85
C THR A 101 2.61 -25.82 -10.63
N ARG A 102 1.42 -25.22 -10.73
CA ARG A 102 1.23 -23.80 -10.45
C ARG A 102 1.32 -23.47 -8.97
N VAL A 103 0.85 -24.36 -8.09
CA VAL A 103 0.96 -24.25 -6.63
C VAL A 103 2.43 -24.35 -6.23
N GLU A 104 3.16 -25.37 -6.68
CA GLU A 104 4.60 -25.51 -6.43
C GLU A 104 5.39 -24.28 -6.89
N SER A 105 5.09 -23.77 -8.10
CA SER A 105 5.72 -22.53 -8.60
C SER A 105 5.36 -21.30 -7.75
N ALA A 106 4.11 -21.20 -7.29
CA ALA A 106 3.67 -20.13 -6.41
C ALA A 106 4.33 -20.21 -5.02
N GLU A 107 4.49 -21.41 -4.47
CA GLU A 107 5.18 -21.66 -3.22
C GLU A 107 6.66 -21.29 -3.33
N MET A 108 7.37 -21.73 -4.38
CA MET A 108 8.76 -21.35 -4.61
C MET A 108 8.93 -19.83 -4.75
N LYS A 109 8.04 -19.16 -5.50
CA LYS A 109 8.05 -17.69 -5.63
C LYS A 109 7.77 -16.99 -4.31
N THR A 110 6.86 -17.52 -3.50
CA THR A 110 6.50 -16.95 -2.20
C THR A 110 7.66 -17.09 -1.22
N THR A 111 8.27 -18.27 -1.12
CA THR A 111 9.48 -18.49 -0.30
C THR A 111 10.62 -17.59 -0.73
N ALA A 112 10.86 -17.45 -2.04
CA ALA A 112 11.88 -16.55 -2.57
C ALA A 112 11.60 -15.07 -2.29
N ALA A 113 10.33 -14.66 -2.24
CA ALA A 113 9.94 -13.28 -1.92
C ALA A 113 9.98 -12.97 -0.42
N ILE A 114 9.74 -13.97 0.45
CA ILE A 114 9.77 -13.80 1.90
C ILE A 114 11.22 -13.72 2.43
N ALA A 115 12.16 -14.46 1.84
CA ALA A 115 13.56 -14.45 2.25
C ALA A 115 14.19 -13.04 2.37
N PRO A 116 14.13 -12.16 1.34
CA PRO A 116 14.71 -10.82 1.44
C PRO A 116 13.94 -9.91 2.42
N LEU A 117 12.64 -10.13 2.63
CA LEU A 117 11.87 -9.36 3.61
C LEU A 117 12.36 -9.64 5.04
N ALA A 118 12.74 -10.88 5.34
CA ALA A 118 13.31 -11.24 6.64
C ALA A 118 14.67 -10.55 6.87
N GLU A 119 15.51 -10.47 5.84
CA GLU A 119 16.79 -9.75 5.89
C GLU A 119 16.59 -8.24 6.07
N GLN A 120 15.61 -7.65 5.38
CA GLN A 120 15.27 -6.23 5.55
C GLN A 120 14.75 -5.91 6.96
N VAL A 121 13.97 -6.82 7.57
CA VAL A 121 13.49 -6.66 8.95
C VAL A 121 14.67 -6.73 9.94
N ASP A 122 15.62 -7.64 9.74
CA ASP A 122 16.83 -7.74 10.57
C ASP A 122 17.68 -6.46 10.46
N HIS A 123 17.93 -5.98 9.24
CA HIS A 123 18.65 -4.74 9.01
C HIS A 123 17.95 -3.52 9.61
N LEU A 124 16.62 -3.42 9.47
CA LEU A 124 15.85 -2.33 10.08
C LEU A 124 15.90 -2.39 11.61
N SER A 125 15.87 -3.59 12.20
CA SER A 125 16.02 -3.76 13.65
C SER A 125 17.40 -3.27 14.13
N GLN A 126 18.47 -3.64 13.42
CA GLN A 126 19.83 -3.18 13.72
C GLN A 126 19.94 -1.64 13.62
N GLN A 127 19.35 -1.04 12.59
CA GLN A 127 19.30 0.42 12.44
C GLN A 127 18.53 1.10 13.57
N ILE A 128 17.43 0.51 14.04
CA ILE A 128 16.66 1.05 15.16
C ILE A 128 17.49 0.99 16.45
N ASP A 129 18.20 -0.13 16.71
CA ASP A 129 19.06 -0.26 17.88
C ASP A 129 20.23 0.72 17.83
N GLU A 130 20.83 0.94 16.66
CA GLU A 130 21.89 1.92 16.45
C GLU A 130 21.39 3.36 16.62
N VAL A 131 20.23 3.71 16.04
CA VAL A 131 19.59 5.02 16.22
C VAL A 131 19.19 5.24 17.67
N LYS A 132 18.75 4.20 18.38
CA LYS A 132 18.41 4.28 19.81
C LYS A 132 19.67 4.48 20.66
N ALA A 133 20.76 3.81 20.32
CA ALA A 133 22.06 4.01 20.96
C ALA A 133 22.63 5.40 20.67
N SER A 134 22.46 5.93 19.45
CA SER A 134 22.94 7.25 19.05
C SER A 134 22.07 8.38 19.58
N THR A 135 20.74 8.19 19.66
CA THR A 135 19.78 9.17 20.21
C THR A 135 19.80 9.18 21.73
N GLY A 136 20.29 8.10 22.34
CA GLY A 136 20.74 8.07 23.74
C GLY A 136 22.00 8.92 23.99
N VAL A 137 22.10 10.11 23.39
CA VAL A 137 23.09 11.13 23.76
C VAL A 137 22.88 11.42 25.23
N SER A 138 23.76 10.85 26.04
CA SER A 138 23.79 11.04 27.48
C SER A 138 23.82 12.54 27.78
N THR A 139 22.86 13.04 28.55
CA THR A 139 22.86 14.43 29.05
C THR A 139 23.99 14.66 30.06
N ALA A 140 24.67 13.60 30.50
CA ALA A 140 25.74 13.65 31.49
C ALA A 140 26.89 14.61 31.16
N PRO A 141 27.40 14.76 29.92
CA PRO A 141 28.42 15.76 29.60
C PRO A 141 27.89 17.19 29.68
N VAL A 142 26.62 17.42 29.31
CA VAL A 142 25.96 18.72 29.40
C VAL A 142 25.69 19.09 30.86
N GLU A 143 25.20 18.15 31.66
CA GLU A 143 25.02 18.30 33.11
C GLU A 143 26.35 18.60 33.80
N ARG A 144 27.43 17.85 33.47
CA ARG A 144 28.78 18.13 33.99
C ARG A 144 29.31 19.50 33.56
N ALA A 145 28.99 19.96 32.35
CA ALA A 145 29.37 21.29 31.88
C ALA A 145 28.59 22.39 32.62
N MET A 146 27.30 22.19 32.88
CA MET A 146 26.47 23.10 33.67
C MET A 146 26.95 23.20 35.12
N VAL A 147 27.30 22.07 35.77
CA VAL A 147 27.86 22.07 37.12
C VAL A 147 29.19 22.82 37.18
N ARG A 148 30.09 22.59 36.22
CA ARG A 148 31.36 23.35 36.16
C ARG A 148 31.14 24.84 35.89
N LEU A 149 30.12 25.19 35.10
CA LEU A 149 29.79 26.58 34.82
C LEU A 149 29.24 27.27 36.07
N SER A 150 28.36 26.62 36.83
CA SER A 150 27.83 27.17 38.08
C SER A 150 28.93 27.34 39.13
N GLU A 151 29.82 26.36 39.29
CA GLU A 151 30.99 26.47 40.19
C GLU A 151 31.91 27.65 39.81
N ARG A 152 32.17 27.84 38.51
CA ARG A 152 32.97 28.97 38.03
C ARG A 152 32.28 30.31 38.25
N LEU A 153 30.98 30.40 38.02
CA LEU A 153 30.21 31.61 38.26
C LEU A 153 30.23 31.98 39.74
N GLN A 154 29.99 31.01 40.63
CA GLN A 154 30.08 31.20 42.08
C GLN A 154 31.45 31.75 42.49
N LYS A 155 32.54 31.13 42.02
CA LYS A 155 33.91 31.56 42.32
C LYS A 155 34.22 32.98 41.82
N VAL A 156 33.70 33.35 40.64
CA VAL A 156 33.86 34.70 40.08
C VAL A 156 33.04 35.73 40.85
N GLU A 157 31.85 35.35 41.31
CA GLU A 157 30.99 36.20 42.14
C GLU A 157 31.59 36.44 43.53
N ASP A 158 32.10 35.39 44.18
CA ASP A 158 32.79 35.48 45.47
C ASP A 158 34.05 36.35 45.38
N GLY A 159 34.85 36.19 44.32
CA GLY A 159 36.04 37.03 44.07
C GLY A 159 35.69 38.50 43.87
N ARG A 160 34.55 38.79 43.23
CA ARG A 160 34.05 40.17 43.07
C ARG A 160 33.51 40.75 44.37
N GLN A 161 32.86 39.96 45.21
CA GLN A 161 32.37 40.41 46.52
C GLN A 161 33.52 40.66 47.52
N GLN A 162 34.59 39.85 47.47
CA GLN A 162 35.80 40.06 48.27
C GLN A 162 36.57 41.32 47.83
N ALA A 163 36.68 41.57 46.52
CA ALA A 163 37.28 42.81 46.00
C ALA A 163 36.49 44.09 46.35
N ARG A 164 35.19 43.94 46.68
CA ARG A 164 34.31 45.05 47.10
C ARG A 164 34.28 45.30 48.60
N LYS A 165 35.01 44.55 49.43
CA LYS A 165 35.24 44.88 50.85
C LYS A 165 36.56 45.64 50.98
N PRO A 166 36.60 46.98 50.82
CA PRO A 166 37.72 47.75 51.33
C PRO A 166 37.70 47.62 52.87
N GLY A 167 38.87 47.33 53.44
CA GLY A 167 39.03 47.08 54.86
C GLY A 167 38.42 48.18 55.72
N LEU A 168 37.42 47.82 56.52
CA LEU A 168 36.96 48.63 57.65
C LEU A 168 37.94 48.42 58.81
N LEU A 169 39.16 48.96 58.67
CA LEU A 169 40.14 49.00 59.75
C LEU A 169 41.06 50.20 59.55
N GLY A 170 40.79 51.22 60.35
CA GLY A 170 41.69 52.35 60.53
C GLY A 170 40.94 53.66 60.62
N LEU A 171 40.51 54.02 61.82
CA LEU A 171 40.57 55.37 62.40
C LEU A 171 39.68 55.37 63.66
N PHE A 172 40.31 55.34 64.84
CA PHE A 172 40.10 56.29 65.93
C PHE A 172 40.83 55.79 67.18
N ASN A 173 42.15 56.03 67.20
CA ASN A 173 42.93 56.14 68.42
C ASN A 173 43.05 57.64 68.72
N SER A 174 42.45 58.12 69.81
CA SER A 174 42.66 59.46 70.38
C SER A 174 42.63 59.32 71.89
N ARG A 175 43.81 59.19 72.50
CA ARG A 175 44.52 60.20 73.32
C ARG A 175 43.93 60.41 74.73
N ARG A 176 44.83 60.16 75.71
CA ARG A 176 45.07 60.84 77.00
C ARG A 176 43.87 61.38 77.78
#